data_AF-C1A4T3-F1
#
_entry.id   AF-C1A4T3-F1
#
_cell.length_a   1.000
_cell.length_b   1.000
_cell.length_c   1.000
_cell.angle_alpha   90.00
_cell.angle_beta   90.00
_cell.angle_gamma   90.00
#
_symmetry.space_group_name_H-M   'P 1'
#
loop_
_entity.id
_entity.type
_entity.pdbx_description
1 polymer ?
#
loop_
_entity_poly.entity_id
_entity_poly.type
_entity_poly.pdbx_seq_one_letter_code
_entity_poly.pdbx_strand_id
1 'polypeptide(L)'
;MLPWGVAFVALLALVAMFAGRNFGAAKGSGIDGSSNSLPTQAIDGQAMGQAGAGGPAPSIGDLSPSERANRLYQRMMTYVQDGKVDSVAFFAPMAMASHEMLESPTPDERYHHGRIAEVTGNAAVARAQADTILKASPDDLLGLLLAARGARMDNDTKSAAGFDKRLLDALQAQLAIERPDYQLHRAEIDRAVEEARRK
;
A
#
# COMPACT_ATOMS: atom_id res chain seq x y z
N MET A 1 39.04 -32.23 0.60
CA MET A 1 37.77 -31.70 0.05
C MET A 1 36.65 -32.01 1.04
N LEU A 2 36.37 -31.06 1.93
CA LEU A 2 35.21 -31.02 2.83
C LEU A 2 34.70 -29.56 2.85
N PRO A 3 33.40 -29.33 3.11
CA PRO A 3 32.51 -28.81 2.10
C PRO A 3 32.16 -27.34 2.33
N TRP A 4 32.11 -26.58 1.25
CA TRP A 4 31.67 -25.19 1.20
C TRP A 4 30.20 -24.95 1.61
N GLY A 5 29.45 -25.99 2.01
CA GLY A 5 28.04 -25.89 2.39
C GLY A 5 27.79 -25.20 3.74
N VAL A 6 28.74 -25.24 4.68
CA VAL A 6 28.53 -24.65 6.02
C VAL A 6 28.58 -23.12 6.00
N ALA A 7 29.37 -22.53 5.10
CA ALA A 7 29.48 -21.07 4.96
C ALA A 7 28.17 -20.43 4.45
N PHE A 8 27.40 -21.13 3.63
CA PHE A 8 26.16 -20.60 3.06
C PHE A 8 25.01 -20.57 4.08
N VAL A 9 24.93 -21.60 4.94
CA VAL A 9 23.93 -21.65 6.02
C VAL A 9 24.24 -20.62 7.11
N ALA A 10 25.52 -20.41 7.44
CA ALA A 10 25.93 -19.38 8.38
C ALA A 10 25.63 -17.95 7.86
N LEU A 11 25.79 -17.71 6.55
CA LEU A 11 25.46 -16.42 5.92
C LEU A 11 23.94 -16.15 5.92
N LEU A 12 23.12 -17.15 5.59
CA LEU A 12 21.65 -17.01 5.66
C LEU A 12 21.16 -16.76 7.08
N ALA A 13 21.75 -17.44 8.08
CA ALA A 13 21.46 -17.19 9.49
C ALA A 13 21.87 -15.77 9.92
N LEU A 14 23.00 -15.24 9.42
CA LEU A 14 23.46 -13.89 9.73
C LEU A 14 22.54 -12.81 9.13
N VAL A 15 22.08 -12.99 7.89
CA VAL A 15 21.13 -12.07 7.23
C VAL A 15 19.78 -12.06 7.94
N ALA A 16 19.27 -13.24 8.36
CA ALA A 16 18.05 -13.33 9.15
C ALA A 16 18.20 -12.64 10.53
N MET A 17 19.38 -12.71 11.15
CA MET A 17 19.64 -12.07 12.45
C MET A 17 19.75 -10.54 12.35
N PHE A 18 20.25 -10.01 11.23
CA PHE A 18 20.29 -8.56 10.97
C PHE A 18 18.93 -7.98 10.60
N ALA A 19 18.12 -8.74 9.84
CA ALA A 19 16.73 -8.38 9.56
C ALA A 19 15.87 -8.37 10.85
N GLY A 20 16.15 -9.24 11.83
CA GLY A 20 15.43 -9.26 13.11
C GLY A 20 15.85 -8.18 14.12
N ARG A 21 17.08 -7.66 14.07
CA ARG A 21 17.60 -6.72 15.09
C ARG A 21 17.10 -5.28 14.96
N ASN A 22 16.70 -4.85 13.77
CA ASN A 22 16.09 -3.52 13.58
C ASN A 22 14.58 -3.48 13.86
N PHE A 23 13.93 -4.64 14.03
CA PHE A 23 12.51 -4.75 14.40
C PHE A 23 12.31 -5.02 15.91
N GLY A 24 13.39 -5.09 16.70
CA GLY A 24 13.37 -5.60 18.08
C GLY A 24 13.49 -4.57 19.20
N ALA A 25 13.30 -3.27 18.95
CA ALA A 25 13.42 -2.23 19.98
C ALA A 25 12.07 -1.55 20.30
N ALA A 26 11.06 -2.35 20.64
CA ALA A 26 9.94 -1.93 21.49
C ALA A 26 9.23 -3.18 22.04
N LYS A 27 9.62 -3.63 23.23
CA LYS A 27 8.81 -4.54 24.05
C LYS A 27 8.60 -3.92 25.42
N GLY A 28 7.33 -3.73 25.76
CA GLY A 28 6.80 -3.27 27.05
C GLY A 28 5.34 -2.87 26.86
N SER A 29 4.44 -3.85 26.68
CA SER A 29 3.52 -4.33 27.73
C SER A 29 2.41 -3.34 28.08
N GLY A 30 1.31 -3.49 27.36
CA GLY A 30 -0.02 -3.02 27.74
C GLY A 30 -1.03 -3.92 27.03
N ILE A 31 -1.38 -5.05 27.67
CA ILE A 31 -2.61 -5.77 27.39
C ILE A 31 -3.73 -4.79 27.76
N ASP A 32 -4.34 -4.18 26.75
CA ASP A 32 -5.76 -3.83 26.66
C ASP A 32 -5.97 -2.91 25.44
N GLY A 33 -6.53 -3.49 24.38
CA GLY A 33 -6.77 -2.79 23.13
C GLY A 33 -7.53 -3.67 22.14
N SER A 34 -8.71 -4.13 22.55
CA SER A 34 -9.80 -4.63 21.70
C SER A 34 -9.36 -5.46 20.47
N SER A 35 -9.19 -6.75 20.70
CA SER A 35 -9.31 -7.79 19.70
C SER A 35 -10.77 -7.89 19.22
N ASN A 36 -11.21 -6.98 18.33
CA ASN A 36 -12.41 -7.20 17.51
C ASN A 36 -12.55 -6.19 16.35
N SER A 37 -12.49 -6.68 15.10
CA SER A 37 -13.47 -6.36 14.03
C SER A 37 -13.06 -6.95 12.68
N LEU A 38 -13.18 -8.28 12.60
CA LEU A 38 -13.73 -8.91 11.41
C LEU A 38 -14.87 -9.81 11.90
N PRO A 39 -16.14 -9.55 11.51
CA PRO A 39 -17.21 -10.47 11.81
C PRO A 39 -17.10 -11.64 10.83
N THR A 40 -16.32 -12.66 11.18
CA THR A 40 -16.65 -14.00 10.73
C THR A 40 -17.87 -14.45 11.53
N GLN A 41 -18.92 -14.75 10.79
CA GLN A 41 -20.21 -15.24 11.26
C GLN A 41 -20.03 -16.31 12.35
N ALA A 42 -20.33 -15.94 13.59
CA ALA A 42 -20.75 -16.90 14.59
C ALA A 42 -22.22 -17.23 14.28
N ILE A 43 -22.41 -18.34 13.58
CA ILE A 43 -23.69 -19.02 13.47
C ILE A 43 -24.01 -19.56 14.88
N ASP A 44 -25.15 -19.13 15.41
CA ASP A 44 -25.88 -19.59 16.59
C ASP A 44 -25.18 -19.57 17.96
N GLY A 45 -25.75 -18.79 18.89
CA GLY A 45 -25.57 -19.02 20.33
C GLY A 45 -25.32 -17.78 21.18
N GLN A 46 -26.41 -17.23 21.71
CA GLN A 46 -26.54 -16.26 22.82
C GLN A 46 -25.34 -16.17 23.80
N ALA A 47 -24.82 -14.95 24.01
CA ALA A 47 -24.37 -14.48 25.32
C ALA A 47 -24.35 -12.93 25.35
N MET A 48 -24.96 -12.37 26.38
CA MET A 48 -25.25 -10.94 26.57
C MET A 48 -24.04 -10.14 27.07
N GLY A 49 -23.93 -8.87 26.64
CA GLY A 49 -23.04 -7.88 27.22
C GLY A 49 -23.01 -6.56 26.45
N GLN A 50 -23.85 -5.60 26.85
CA GLN A 50 -23.98 -4.26 26.25
C GLN A 50 -22.66 -3.45 26.28
N ALA A 51 -22.23 -2.96 25.11
CA ALA A 51 -21.40 -1.74 25.00
C ALA A 51 -21.51 -1.13 23.60
N GLY A 52 -22.08 0.08 23.52
CA GLY A 52 -21.85 1.06 22.45
C GLY A 52 -22.60 0.84 21.13
N ALA A 53 -23.36 1.84 20.71
CA ALA A 53 -24.06 1.87 19.42
C ALA A 53 -23.09 1.79 18.23
N GLY A 54 -22.80 0.58 17.77
CA GLY A 54 -22.22 0.29 16.47
C GLY A 54 -23.24 -0.49 15.67
N GLY A 55 -23.91 0.16 14.72
CA GLY A 55 -24.72 -0.56 13.74
C GLY A 55 -23.88 -1.63 13.03
N PRO A 56 -24.50 -2.70 12.49
CA PRO A 56 -23.76 -3.73 11.78
C PRO A 56 -22.83 -3.07 10.75
N ALA A 57 -21.58 -3.53 10.69
CA ALA A 57 -20.68 -3.13 9.61
C ALA A 57 -21.45 -3.37 8.29
N PRO A 58 -21.54 -2.38 7.39
CA PRO A 58 -22.30 -2.51 6.16
C PRO A 58 -21.94 -3.82 5.46
N SER A 59 -22.95 -4.58 5.05
CA SER A 59 -22.77 -5.84 4.31
C SER A 59 -21.88 -5.58 3.09
N ILE A 60 -20.71 -6.22 3.04
CA ILE A 60 -19.76 -6.08 1.91
C ILE A 60 -20.38 -6.59 0.59
N GLY A 61 -21.39 -7.47 0.67
CA GLY A 61 -22.12 -8.02 -0.47
C GLY A 61 -22.95 -7.00 -1.25
N ASP A 62 -23.31 -5.87 -0.64
CA ASP A 62 -24.14 -4.84 -1.27
C ASP A 62 -23.32 -3.70 -1.91
N LEU A 63 -21.99 -3.74 -1.77
CA LEU A 63 -21.09 -2.78 -2.38
C LEU A 63 -20.75 -3.18 -3.82
N SER A 64 -20.64 -2.19 -4.71
CA SER A 64 -20.05 -2.41 -6.02
C SER A 64 -18.60 -2.91 -5.88
N PRO A 65 -18.05 -3.61 -6.89
CA PRO A 65 -16.65 -4.04 -6.88
C PRO A 65 -15.66 -2.90 -6.59
N SER A 66 -15.90 -1.72 -7.16
CA SER A 66 -15.10 -0.52 -6.95
C SER A 66 -15.14 -0.03 -5.50
N GLU A 67 -16.33 0.11 -4.92
CA GLU A 67 -16.50 0.55 -3.52
C GLU A 67 -15.87 -0.43 -2.54
N ARG A 68 -16.01 -1.73 -2.81
CA ARG A 68 -15.37 -2.77 -2.00
C ARG A 68 -13.85 -2.66 -2.03
N ALA A 69 -13.28 -2.48 -3.22
CA ALA A 69 -11.83 -2.36 -3.39
C ALA A 69 -11.30 -1.09 -2.72
N ASN A 70 -11.95 0.06 -2.94
CA ASN A 70 -11.59 1.33 -2.30
C ASN A 70 -11.68 1.26 -0.77
N ARG A 71 -12.73 0.66 -0.21
CA ARG A 71 -12.86 0.50 1.25
C ARG A 71 -11.73 -0.34 1.84
N LEU A 72 -11.33 -1.38 1.12
CA LEU A 72 -10.23 -2.24 1.56
C LEU A 72 -8.88 -1.53 1.43
N TYR A 73 -8.66 -0.78 0.35
CA TYR A 73 -7.51 0.10 0.18
C TYR A 73 -7.38 1.09 1.34
N GLN A 74 -8.44 1.86 1.64
CA GLN A 74 -8.43 2.86 2.71
C GLN A 74 -8.08 2.22 4.07
N ARG A 75 -8.74 1.10 4.40
CA ARG A 75 -8.46 0.36 5.65
C ARG A 75 -7.00 -0.09 5.71
N MET A 76 -6.46 -0.61 4.62
CA MET A 76 -5.08 -1.07 4.58
C MET A 76 -4.09 0.08 4.71
N MET A 77 -4.33 1.22 4.03
CA MET A 77 -3.49 2.42 4.14
C MET A 77 -3.51 3.00 5.56
N THR A 78 -4.63 2.93 6.29
CA THR A 78 -4.65 3.27 7.73
C THR A 78 -3.72 2.36 8.53
N TYR A 79 -3.73 1.04 8.29
CA TYR A 79 -2.80 0.12 8.99
C TYR A 79 -1.34 0.37 8.63
N VAL A 80 -1.05 0.76 7.38
CA VAL A 80 0.30 1.17 6.97
C VAL A 80 0.74 2.42 7.76
N GLN A 81 -0.12 3.43 7.84
CA GLN A 81 0.16 4.66 8.59
C GLN A 81 0.37 4.41 10.08
N ASP A 82 -0.42 3.50 10.67
CA ASP A 82 -0.31 3.10 12.08
C ASP A 82 0.88 2.16 12.37
N GLY A 83 1.62 1.71 11.35
CA GLY A 83 2.70 0.73 11.51
C GLY A 83 2.25 -0.69 11.90
N LYS A 84 0.97 -1.03 11.66
CA LYS A 84 0.37 -2.34 12.02
C LYS A 84 0.68 -3.41 10.96
N VAL A 85 1.94 -3.83 10.91
CA VAL A 85 2.47 -4.75 9.89
C VAL A 85 1.68 -6.06 9.77
N ASP A 86 1.30 -6.68 10.90
CA ASP A 86 0.51 -7.92 10.89
C ASP A 86 -0.86 -7.73 10.23
N SER A 87 -1.49 -6.57 10.43
CA SER A 87 -2.77 -6.23 9.77
C SER A 87 -2.56 -6.00 8.27
N VAL A 88 -1.50 -5.30 7.88
CA VAL A 88 -1.18 -5.11 6.45
C VAL A 88 -0.99 -6.46 5.77
N ALA A 89 -0.19 -7.37 6.35
CA ALA A 89 0.04 -8.70 5.82
C ALA A 89 -1.25 -9.54 5.71
N PHE A 90 -2.13 -9.43 6.72
CA PHE A 90 -3.41 -10.13 6.72
C PHE A 90 -4.35 -9.66 5.60
N PHE A 91 -4.45 -8.34 5.38
CA PHE A 91 -5.39 -7.77 4.41
C PHE A 91 -4.86 -7.71 2.97
N ALA A 92 -3.54 -7.75 2.78
CA ALA A 92 -2.90 -7.59 1.47
C ALA A 92 -3.45 -8.50 0.36
N PRO A 93 -3.61 -9.84 0.55
CA PRO A 93 -4.12 -10.70 -0.50
C PRO A 93 -5.54 -10.33 -0.95
N MET A 94 -6.41 -9.96 0.01
CA MET A 94 -7.77 -9.53 -0.30
C MET A 94 -7.78 -8.18 -1.02
N ALA A 95 -6.90 -7.24 -0.63
CA ALA A 95 -6.80 -5.91 -1.22
C ALA A 95 -6.37 -6.00 -2.69
N MET A 96 -5.32 -6.77 -2.97
CA MET A 96 -4.84 -7.05 -4.32
C MET A 96 -5.93 -7.70 -5.18
N ALA A 97 -6.52 -8.81 -4.71
CA ALA A 97 -7.56 -9.51 -5.45
C ALA A 97 -8.77 -8.62 -5.76
N SER A 98 -9.16 -7.74 -4.83
CA SER A 98 -10.30 -6.84 -5.04
C SER A 98 -10.08 -5.84 -6.19
N HIS A 99 -8.85 -5.35 -6.37
CA HIS A 99 -8.51 -4.47 -7.50
C HIS A 99 -8.26 -5.24 -8.80
N GLU A 100 -7.74 -6.47 -8.74
CA GLU A 100 -7.58 -7.34 -9.92
C GLU A 100 -8.93 -7.71 -10.56
N MET A 101 -10.00 -7.75 -9.78
CA MET A 101 -11.35 -8.04 -10.25
C MET A 101 -12.05 -6.84 -10.93
N LEU A 102 -11.45 -5.65 -10.96
CA LEU A 102 -12.03 -4.50 -11.65
C LEU A 102 -11.88 -4.65 -13.17
N GLU A 103 -13.00 -4.67 -13.89
CA GLU A 103 -13.00 -4.88 -15.35
C GLU A 103 -12.38 -3.72 -16.13
N SER A 104 -12.54 -2.49 -15.64
CA SER A 104 -12.05 -1.27 -16.30
C SER A 104 -11.63 -0.23 -15.26
N PRO A 105 -10.51 -0.47 -14.53
CA PRO A 105 -10.13 0.40 -13.43
C PRO A 105 -9.67 1.76 -13.95
N THR A 106 -10.18 2.80 -13.28
CA THR A 106 -9.78 4.20 -13.45
C THR A 106 -8.31 4.42 -13.08
N PRO A 107 -7.69 5.56 -13.45
CA PRO A 107 -6.33 5.89 -13.02
C PRO A 107 -6.17 5.87 -11.49
N ASP A 108 -7.17 6.32 -10.74
CA ASP A 108 -7.19 6.31 -9.27
C ASP A 108 -7.19 4.87 -8.72
N GLU A 109 -8.04 3.99 -9.23
CA GLU A 109 -8.08 2.59 -8.78
C GLU A 109 -6.79 1.83 -9.14
N ARG A 110 -6.16 2.15 -10.28
CA ARG A 110 -4.82 1.64 -10.61
C ARG A 110 -3.77 2.15 -9.65
N TYR A 111 -3.85 3.42 -9.28
CA TYR A 111 -2.96 4.01 -8.29
C TYR A 111 -3.11 3.29 -6.93
N HIS A 112 -4.34 3.03 -6.47
CA HIS A 112 -4.60 2.29 -5.23
C HIS A 112 -4.00 0.89 -5.28
N HIS A 113 -4.21 0.15 -6.38
CA HIS A 113 -3.61 -1.17 -6.58
C HIS A 113 -2.08 -1.10 -6.53
N GLY A 114 -1.48 -0.14 -7.23
CA GLY A 114 -0.03 0.06 -7.21
C GLY A 114 0.50 0.41 -5.82
N ARG A 115 -0.23 1.20 -5.04
CA ARG A 115 0.12 1.55 -3.66
C ARG A 115 0.02 0.35 -2.73
N ILE A 116 -0.97 -0.53 -2.91
CA ILE A 116 -1.03 -1.80 -2.17
C ILE A 116 0.19 -2.67 -2.51
N ALA A 117 0.51 -2.78 -3.79
CA ALA A 117 1.68 -3.52 -4.24
C ALA A 117 2.99 -2.94 -3.67
N GLU A 118 3.12 -1.62 -3.62
CA GLU A 118 4.29 -0.94 -3.03
C GLU A 118 4.50 -1.32 -1.56
N VAL A 119 3.48 -1.12 -0.72
CA VAL A 119 3.59 -1.34 0.74
C VAL A 119 3.68 -2.82 1.12
N THR A 120 3.41 -3.72 0.17
CA THR A 120 3.53 -5.18 0.32
C THR A 120 4.77 -5.75 -0.36
N GLY A 121 5.63 -4.90 -0.94
CA GLY A 121 6.90 -5.31 -1.54
C GLY A 121 6.82 -5.86 -2.96
N ASN A 122 5.68 -5.70 -3.65
CA ASN A 122 5.50 -6.15 -5.03
C ASN A 122 5.81 -5.01 -6.04
N ALA A 123 7.11 -4.77 -6.26
CA ALA A 123 7.59 -3.73 -7.17
C ALA A 123 7.09 -3.91 -8.62
N ALA A 124 6.98 -5.16 -9.08
CA ALA A 124 6.54 -5.47 -10.44
C ALA A 124 5.10 -5.00 -10.70
N VAL A 125 4.18 -5.27 -9.76
CA VAL A 125 2.79 -4.80 -9.90
C VAL A 125 2.69 -3.29 -9.77
N ALA A 126 3.41 -2.68 -8.81
CA ALA A 126 3.43 -1.23 -8.67
C ALA A 126 3.86 -0.53 -9.97
N ARG A 127 4.92 -1.01 -10.61
CA ARG A 127 5.40 -0.50 -11.91
C ARG A 127 4.39 -0.74 -13.02
N ALA A 128 3.80 -1.92 -13.13
CA ALA A 128 2.83 -2.23 -14.17
C ALA A 128 1.58 -1.30 -14.11
N GLN A 129 1.12 -0.97 -12.90
CA GLN A 129 0.03 0.00 -12.74
C GLN A 129 0.47 1.41 -13.13
N ALA A 130 1.65 1.85 -12.71
CA ALA A 130 2.21 3.15 -13.11
C ALA A 130 2.37 3.27 -14.63
N ASP A 131 2.94 2.25 -15.28
CA ASP A 131 3.12 2.20 -16.72
C ASP A 131 1.78 2.30 -17.45
N THR A 132 0.74 1.65 -16.94
CA THR A 132 -0.60 1.72 -17.54
C THR A 132 -1.20 3.13 -17.41
N ILE A 133 -1.07 3.77 -16.26
CA ILE A 133 -1.51 5.16 -16.05
C ILE A 133 -0.77 6.09 -17.01
N LEU A 134 0.56 5.97 -17.07
CA LEU A 134 1.41 6.85 -17.89
C LEU A 134 1.28 6.61 -19.39
N LYS A 135 0.90 5.40 -19.82
CA LYS A 135 0.56 5.13 -21.21
C LYS A 135 -0.71 5.87 -21.65
N ALA A 136 -1.68 6.02 -20.75
CA ALA A 136 -2.91 6.75 -21.01
C ALA A 136 -2.72 8.27 -20.88
N SER A 137 -1.97 8.71 -19.88
CA SER A 137 -1.66 10.11 -19.61
C SER A 137 -0.20 10.26 -19.16
N PRO A 138 0.72 10.61 -20.08
CA PRO A 138 2.16 10.64 -19.81
C PRO A 138 2.59 11.57 -18.67
N ASP A 139 1.80 12.60 -18.38
CA ASP A 139 2.11 13.59 -17.35
C ASP A 139 1.25 13.42 -16.09
N ASP A 140 0.53 12.30 -15.96
CA ASP A 140 -0.31 12.05 -14.78
C ASP A 140 0.51 12.01 -13.49
N LEU A 141 0.15 12.87 -12.52
CA LEU A 141 0.91 13.03 -11.28
C LEU A 141 0.95 11.75 -10.43
N LEU A 142 -0.15 11.00 -10.37
CA LEU A 142 -0.22 9.75 -9.62
C LEU A 142 0.59 8.65 -10.30
N GLY A 143 0.53 8.58 -11.63
CA GLY A 143 1.36 7.70 -12.43
C GLY A 143 2.86 7.96 -12.25
N LEU A 144 3.29 9.23 -12.33
CA LEU A 144 4.69 9.62 -12.18
C LEU A 144 5.22 9.33 -10.78
N LEU A 145 4.42 9.68 -9.77
CA LEU A 145 4.73 9.42 -8.37
C LEU A 145 4.85 7.90 -8.10
N LEU A 146 3.92 7.08 -8.59
CA LEU A 146 3.97 5.63 -8.42
C LEU A 146 5.15 5.00 -9.18
N ALA A 147 5.46 5.49 -10.39
CA ALA A 147 6.61 5.03 -11.16
C ALA A 147 7.94 5.32 -10.43
N ALA A 148 8.08 6.51 -9.83
CA ALA A 148 9.24 6.86 -9.03
C ALA A 148 9.38 5.94 -7.81
N ARG A 149 8.27 5.62 -7.13
CA ARG A 149 8.26 4.68 -5.99
C ARG A 149 8.63 3.26 -6.43
N GLY A 150 8.02 2.75 -7.49
CA GLY A 150 8.34 1.43 -8.05
C GLY A 150 9.81 1.29 -8.47
N ALA A 151 10.38 2.30 -9.11
CA ALA A 151 11.80 2.32 -9.47
C ALA A 151 12.71 2.27 -8.22
N ARG A 152 12.36 2.96 -7.13
CA ARG A 152 13.12 2.92 -5.87
C ARG A 152 13.08 1.55 -5.20
N MET A 153 11.97 0.82 -5.30
CA MET A 153 11.88 -0.54 -4.75
C MET A 153 12.91 -1.48 -5.40
N ASP A 154 13.20 -1.25 -6.69
CA ASP A 154 14.21 -2.01 -7.44
C ASP A 154 15.64 -1.42 -7.32
N ASN A 155 15.84 -0.41 -6.47
CA ASN A 155 17.07 0.37 -6.36
C ASN A 155 17.51 1.06 -7.67
N ASP A 156 16.58 1.26 -8.62
CA ASP A 156 16.82 2.03 -9.84
C ASP A 156 16.65 3.53 -9.57
N THR A 157 17.68 4.09 -8.93
CA THR A 157 17.71 5.51 -8.54
C THR A 157 17.69 6.45 -9.74
N LYS A 158 18.24 6.02 -10.89
CA LYS A 158 18.26 6.82 -12.11
C LYS A 158 16.86 6.98 -12.69
N SER A 159 16.11 5.89 -12.84
CA SER A 159 14.73 5.97 -13.32
C SER A 159 13.85 6.71 -12.31
N ALA A 160 14.03 6.48 -11.02
CA ALA A 160 13.31 7.22 -9.97
C ALA A 160 13.53 8.74 -10.08
N ALA A 161 14.78 9.19 -10.26
CA ALA A 161 15.09 10.61 -10.45
C ALA A 161 14.49 11.18 -11.75
N GLY A 162 14.43 10.38 -12.82
CA GLY A 162 13.76 10.75 -14.07
C GLY A 162 12.25 10.99 -13.89
N PHE A 163 11.57 10.13 -13.14
CA PHE A 163 10.14 10.31 -12.83
C PHE A 163 9.90 11.47 -11.86
N ASP A 164 10.76 11.64 -10.86
CA ASP A 164 10.72 12.80 -9.95
C ASP A 164 10.82 14.12 -10.72
N LYS A 165 11.76 14.21 -11.67
CA LYS A 165 11.89 15.39 -12.52
C LYS A 165 10.62 15.64 -13.34
N ARG A 166 10.08 14.61 -13.98
CA ARG A 166 8.83 14.73 -14.75
C ARG A 166 7.65 15.16 -13.87
N LEU A 167 7.57 14.66 -12.63
CA LEU A 167 6.55 15.08 -11.67
C LEU A 167 6.63 16.58 -11.40
N LEU A 168 7.84 17.10 -11.17
CA LEU A 168 8.05 18.54 -10.96
C LEU A 168 7.71 19.37 -12.20
N ASP A 169 8.10 18.90 -13.38
CA ASP A 169 7.86 19.57 -14.66
C ASP A 169 6.34 19.63 -15.00
N ALA A 170 5.59 18.58 -14.69
CA ALA A 170 4.14 18.47 -14.96
C ALA A 170 3.25 19.13 -13.88
N LEU A 171 3.77 19.36 -12.67
CA LEU A 171 3.00 19.66 -11.48
C LEU A 171 1.97 20.79 -11.66
N GLN A 172 2.42 21.95 -12.13
CA GLN A 172 1.56 23.14 -12.22
C GLN A 172 0.44 22.93 -13.24
N ALA A 173 0.78 22.41 -14.42
CA ALA A 173 -0.17 22.19 -15.50
C ALA A 173 -1.23 21.17 -15.11
N GLN A 174 -0.84 20.07 -14.45
CA GLN A 174 -1.75 19.01 -14.04
C GLN A 174 -2.64 19.40 -12.85
N LEU A 175 -2.12 20.14 -11.87
CA LEU A 175 -2.95 20.63 -10.75
C LEU A 175 -3.99 21.66 -11.22
N ALA A 176 -3.72 22.41 -12.28
CA ALA A 176 -4.69 23.34 -12.88
C ALA A 176 -5.88 22.64 -13.56
N ILE A 177 -5.81 21.32 -13.80
CA ILE A 177 -6.92 20.52 -14.33
C ILE A 177 -7.96 20.22 -13.23
N GLU A 178 -7.60 20.40 -11.95
CA GLU A 178 -8.50 20.25 -10.79
C GLU A 178 -9.18 18.88 -10.68
N ARG A 179 -8.53 17.81 -11.17
CA ARG A 179 -9.08 16.46 -11.12
C ARG A 179 -9.36 16.03 -9.66
N PRO A 180 -10.52 15.39 -9.37
CA PRO A 180 -10.87 14.99 -8.00
C PRO A 180 -9.87 14.02 -7.36
N ASP A 181 -9.24 13.16 -8.14
CA ASP A 181 -8.21 12.23 -7.67
C ASP A 181 -6.94 12.95 -7.18
N TYR A 182 -6.53 14.04 -7.83
CA TYR A 182 -5.41 14.86 -7.34
C TYR A 182 -5.75 15.57 -6.04
N GLN A 183 -7.01 15.95 -5.83
CA GLN A 183 -7.44 16.52 -4.56
C GLN A 183 -7.44 15.46 -3.45
N LEU A 184 -7.94 14.26 -3.75
CA LEU A 184 -7.95 13.13 -2.83
C LEU A 184 -6.53 12.75 -2.37
N HIS A 185 -5.56 12.77 -3.28
CA HIS A 185 -4.17 12.38 -3.03
C HIS A 185 -3.24 13.57 -2.82
N ARG A 186 -3.77 14.76 -2.54
CA ARG A 186 -2.99 15.99 -2.55
C ARG A 186 -1.79 15.94 -1.61
N ALA A 187 -2.00 15.40 -0.40
CA ALA A 187 -0.94 15.25 0.58
C ALA A 187 0.19 14.31 0.12
N GLU A 188 -0.13 13.26 -0.66
CA GLU A 188 0.89 12.37 -1.22
C GLU A 188 1.66 13.03 -2.35
N ILE A 189 0.97 13.78 -3.22
CA ILE A 189 1.59 14.55 -4.30
C ILE A 189 2.53 15.60 -3.72
N ASP A 190 2.07 16.40 -2.77
CA ASP A 190 2.87 17.48 -2.16
C ASP A 190 4.13 16.90 -1.48
N ARG A 191 3.99 15.79 -0.74
CA ARG A 191 5.14 15.10 -0.14
C ARG A 191 6.14 14.60 -1.19
N ALA A 192 5.67 13.99 -2.27
CA ALA A 192 6.54 13.51 -3.34
C ALA A 192 7.28 14.67 -4.03
N VAL A 193 6.62 15.81 -4.20
CA VAL A 193 7.22 17.05 -4.74
C VAL A 193 8.30 17.59 -3.81
N GLU A 194 8.03 17.65 -2.50
CA GLU A 194 9.03 18.07 -1.51
C GLU A 194 10.25 17.14 -1.51
N GLU A 195 10.03 15.84 -1.55
CA GLU A 195 11.10 14.85 -1.64
C GLU A 195 11.92 14.98 -2.93
N ALA A 196 11.27 15.20 -4.07
CA ALA A 196 11.91 15.38 -5.36
C ALA A 196 12.78 16.65 -5.39
N ARG A 197 12.37 17.74 -4.71
CA ARG A 197 13.13 19.00 -4.64
C ARG A 197 14.35 18.95 -3.73
N ARG A 198 14.42 17.98 -2.80
CA ARG A 198 15.53 17.83 -1.85
C ARG A 198 16.72 17.05 -2.40
N LYS A 199 16.57 16.39 -3.55
CA LYS A 199 17.60 15.58 -4.20
C LYS A 199 18.34 16.39 -5.24
#